data_AF-A0A7C1F6G5-F1
#
_entry.id   AF-A0A7C1F6G5-F1
#
_cell.length_a   1.000
_cell.length_b   1.000
_cell.length_c   1.000
_cell.angle_alpha   90.00
_cell.angle_beta   90.00
_cell.angle_gamma   90.00
#
_symmetry.space_group_name_H-M   'P 1'
#
loop_
_entity.id
_entity.type
_entity.pdbx_description
1 polymer ?
#
loop_
_entity_poly.entity_id
_entity_poly.type
_entity_poly.pdbx_seq_one_letter_code
_entity_poly.pdbx_strand_id
1 'polypeptide(L)'
;MLQKPGLSSTAEVDPWRHLAAAILLQAVKDALRGGMPSGNLVFCFNPMDWETLELYRETTGGFVLKDATQPLPIDRARRRLWGVPVALSTQQPQATGLLFDRRAVQLYERQGVDLSWSESVYDADARATDFERNLIRWRSEGRWAFAIYRPAAIVEIALEEGS
;
A
#
# COMPACT_ATOMS: atom_id res chain seq x y z
N MET A 1 20.76 -17.02 -38.47
CA MET A 1 20.06 -17.29 -37.20
C MET A 1 20.44 -16.15 -36.26
N LEU A 2 19.58 -15.13 -36.17
CA LEU A 2 19.86 -13.83 -35.53
C LEU A 2 19.67 -13.93 -34.02
N GLN A 3 20.75 -13.80 -33.25
CA GLN A 3 20.69 -13.57 -31.80
C GLN A 3 20.36 -12.10 -31.51
N LYS A 4 19.35 -11.89 -30.66
CA LYS A 4 18.90 -10.59 -30.14
C LYS A 4 19.99 -10.01 -29.21
N PRO A 5 20.49 -8.78 -29.44
CA PRO A 5 21.52 -8.20 -28.58
C PRO A 5 20.94 -7.76 -27.24
N GLY A 6 21.53 -8.26 -26.15
CA GLY A 6 21.25 -7.82 -24.79
C GLY A 6 21.92 -6.48 -24.50
N LEU A 7 21.14 -5.51 -24.07
CA LEU A 7 21.64 -4.27 -23.47
C LEU A 7 22.00 -4.57 -22.00
N SER A 8 23.25 -4.89 -21.71
CA SER A 8 23.80 -4.71 -20.37
C SER A 8 24.40 -3.32 -20.29
N SER A 9 23.59 -2.32 -19.94
CA SER A 9 24.13 -1.01 -19.58
C SER A 9 24.77 -1.12 -18.21
N THR A 10 26.09 -1.01 -18.16
CA THR A 10 26.81 -0.57 -16.96
C THR A 10 26.12 0.68 -16.44
N ALA A 11 25.40 0.54 -15.33
CA ALA A 11 24.60 1.61 -14.75
C ALA A 11 25.54 2.66 -14.17
N GLU A 12 25.82 3.69 -14.95
CA GLU A 12 26.16 5.00 -14.41
C GLU A 12 24.99 5.40 -13.51
N VAL A 13 25.28 5.42 -12.21
CA VAL A 13 24.38 5.74 -11.11
C VAL A 13 24.01 7.21 -11.25
N ASP A 14 22.96 7.47 -12.04
CA ASP A 14 22.48 8.80 -12.39
C ASP A 14 22.17 9.57 -11.08
N PRO A 15 22.92 10.63 -10.73
CA PRO A 15 23.00 11.17 -9.36
C PRO A 15 21.66 11.70 -8.81
N TRP A 16 20.64 11.79 -9.66
CA TRP A 16 19.29 12.24 -9.33
C TRP A 16 18.28 11.10 -9.10
N ARG A 17 18.67 9.82 -9.27
CA ARG A 17 17.77 8.65 -9.20
C ARG A 17 17.74 7.96 -7.83
N HIS A 18 18.45 8.47 -6.82
CA HIS A 18 18.61 7.81 -5.49
C HIS A 18 17.82 8.47 -4.36
N LEU A 19 16.95 9.42 -4.67
CA LEU A 19 16.08 10.04 -3.69
C LEU A 19 14.73 9.33 -3.81
N ALA A 20 14.19 8.72 -2.74
CA ALA A 20 12.83 8.17 -2.75
C ALA A 20 11.82 9.13 -3.38
N ALA A 21 12.01 10.44 -3.18
CA ALA A 21 11.19 11.47 -3.79
C ALA A 21 11.16 11.42 -5.34
N ALA A 22 12.31 11.17 -5.98
CA ALA A 22 12.40 11.06 -7.43
C ALA A 22 11.74 9.78 -7.95
N ILE A 23 11.89 8.66 -7.24
CA ILE A 23 11.25 7.37 -7.57
C ILE A 23 9.72 7.51 -7.49
N LEU A 24 9.22 8.13 -6.41
CA LEU A 24 7.78 8.31 -6.19
C LEU A 24 7.18 9.30 -7.19
N LEU A 25 7.87 10.39 -7.52
CA LEU A 25 7.44 11.30 -8.59
C LEU A 25 7.46 10.62 -9.97
N GLN A 26 8.44 9.76 -10.22
CA GLN A 26 8.51 8.98 -11.45
C GLN A 26 7.34 7.99 -11.54
N ALA A 27 6.98 7.33 -10.45
CA ALA A 27 5.80 6.47 -10.37
C ALA A 27 4.50 7.23 -10.70
N VAL A 28 4.35 8.47 -10.20
CA VAL A 28 3.21 9.33 -10.58
C VAL A 28 3.25 9.67 -12.06
N LYS A 29 4.40 10.01 -12.62
CA LYS A 29 4.55 10.31 -14.06
C LYS A 29 4.24 9.10 -14.92
N ASP A 30 4.66 7.91 -14.53
CA ASP A 30 4.39 6.67 -15.25
C ASP A 30 2.92 6.29 -15.13
N ALA A 31 2.29 6.55 -13.99
CA ALA A 31 0.84 6.42 -13.83
C ALA A 31 0.08 7.37 -14.79
N LEU A 32 0.50 8.63 -14.88
CA LEU A 32 -0.08 9.61 -15.81
C LEU A 32 0.12 9.19 -17.28
N ARG A 33 1.31 8.68 -17.65
CA ARG A 33 1.59 8.15 -19.00
C ARG A 33 0.73 6.93 -19.33
N GLY A 34 0.40 6.11 -18.34
CA GLY A 34 -0.52 4.98 -18.46
C GLY A 34 -2.00 5.37 -18.62
N GLY A 35 -2.31 6.68 -18.67
CA GLY A 35 -3.67 7.19 -18.86
C GLY A 35 -4.50 7.25 -17.57
N MET A 36 -3.86 7.23 -16.40
CA MET A 36 -4.55 7.40 -15.12
C MET A 36 -4.71 8.88 -14.80
N PRO A 37 -5.93 9.40 -14.60
CA PRO A 37 -6.12 10.77 -14.14
C PRO A 37 -5.63 10.93 -12.69
N SER A 38 -4.89 12.00 -12.40
CA SER A 38 -4.27 12.25 -11.09
C SER A 38 -5.25 12.30 -9.91
N GLY A 39 -6.51 12.67 -10.16
CA GLY A 39 -7.50 12.90 -9.09
C GLY A 39 -7.95 11.67 -8.30
N ASN A 40 -7.70 10.45 -8.81
CA ASN A 40 -8.13 9.20 -8.14
C ASN A 40 -6.95 8.33 -7.69
N LEU A 41 -5.73 8.82 -7.83
CA LEU A 41 -4.54 8.09 -7.44
C LEU A 41 -4.49 7.93 -5.91
N VAL A 42 -4.00 6.78 -5.46
CA VAL A 42 -3.77 6.47 -4.05
C VAL A 42 -2.45 5.73 -3.92
N PHE A 43 -1.61 6.17 -2.99
CA PHE A 43 -0.44 5.42 -2.57
C PHE A 43 -0.81 4.42 -1.46
N CYS A 44 -0.17 3.26 -1.46
CA CYS A 44 -0.25 2.28 -0.39
C CYS A 44 1.16 1.84 0.04
N PHE A 45 1.49 2.10 1.31
CA PHE A 45 2.79 1.77 1.90
C PHE A 45 2.65 0.99 3.20
N ASN A 46 3.73 0.34 3.59
CA ASN A 46 3.92 -0.13 4.96
C ASN A 46 4.06 1.08 5.92
N PRO A 47 3.54 1.02 7.15
CA PRO A 47 3.75 2.08 8.15
C PRO A 47 5.23 2.43 8.40
N MET A 48 6.15 1.46 8.34
CA MET A 48 7.59 1.68 8.57
C MET A 48 8.25 2.45 7.42
N ASP A 49 7.92 2.08 6.18
CA ASP A 49 8.41 2.80 4.99
C ASP A 49 7.85 4.22 4.99
N TRP A 50 6.59 4.39 5.37
CA TRP A 50 5.99 5.72 5.49
C TRP A 50 6.69 6.58 6.54
N GLU A 51 6.95 6.05 7.73
CA GLU A 51 7.70 6.78 8.76
C GLU A 51 9.07 7.24 8.25
N THR A 52 9.75 6.38 7.50
CA THR A 52 11.06 6.70 6.93
C THR A 52 10.96 7.83 5.89
N LEU A 53 9.94 7.78 5.02
CA LEU A 53 9.61 8.86 4.08
C LEU A 53 9.26 10.18 4.81
N GLU A 54 8.48 10.12 5.90
CA GLU A 54 8.13 11.31 6.70
C GLU A 54 9.38 11.96 7.32
N LEU A 55 10.33 11.13 7.74
CA LEU A 55 11.58 11.56 8.37
C LEU A 55 12.69 11.83 7.35
N TYR A 56 12.43 11.68 6.06
CA TYR A 56 13.45 11.86 5.03
C TYR A 56 13.94 13.31 4.96
N ARG A 57 15.25 13.50 5.10
CA ARG A 57 15.91 14.82 5.14
C ARG A 57 16.83 15.03 3.96
N GLU A 58 16.83 16.25 3.46
CA GLU A 58 17.85 16.72 2.53
C GLU A 58 19.19 16.86 3.25
N THR A 59 20.28 16.81 2.49
CA THR A 59 21.65 17.01 2.97
C THR A 59 21.85 18.37 3.66
N THR A 60 21.00 19.35 3.35
CA THR A 60 20.95 20.70 3.94
C THR A 60 20.19 20.75 5.27
N GLY A 61 19.63 19.63 5.74
CA GLY A 61 18.98 19.50 7.06
C GLY A 61 17.46 19.74 7.08
N GLY A 62 16.87 20.10 5.94
CA GLY A 62 15.40 20.24 5.78
C GLY A 62 14.71 18.89 5.56
N PHE A 63 13.42 18.79 5.90
CA PHE A 63 12.59 17.63 5.53
C PHE A 63 12.10 17.79 4.08
N VAL A 64 12.21 16.72 3.27
CA VAL A 64 11.81 16.77 1.85
C VAL A 64 10.31 16.92 1.67
N LEU A 65 9.52 16.35 2.58
CA LEU A 65 8.06 16.37 2.51
C LEU A 65 7.42 17.59 3.18
N LYS A 66 8.22 18.58 3.59
CA LYS A 66 7.74 19.80 4.24
C LYS A 66 6.77 20.56 3.32
N ASP A 67 5.53 20.74 3.80
CA ASP A 67 4.63 21.75 3.24
C ASP A 67 5.10 23.15 3.67
N ALA A 68 5.30 24.06 2.71
CA ALA A 68 5.70 25.44 2.97
C ALA A 68 4.69 26.21 3.84
N THR A 69 3.46 25.72 3.94
CA THR A 69 2.33 26.36 4.61
C THR A 69 2.12 25.87 6.04
N GLN A 70 2.87 24.86 6.52
CA GLN A 70 2.64 24.24 7.83
C GLN A 70 3.90 24.15 8.71
N PRO A 71 3.75 24.30 10.04
CA PRO A 71 4.87 24.20 10.99
C PRO A 71 5.32 22.75 11.29
N LEU A 72 4.49 21.75 10.96
CA LEU A 72 4.85 20.32 11.05
C LEU A 72 5.31 19.81 9.67
N PRO A 73 6.27 18.86 9.60
CA PRO A 73 6.73 18.32 8.32
C PRO A 73 5.59 17.78 7.46
N ILE A 74 4.59 17.09 8.06
CA ILE A 74 3.40 16.54 7.38
C ILE A 74 2.17 16.67 8.30
N ASP A 75 1.01 16.96 7.70
CA ASP A 75 -0.30 16.84 8.34
C ASP A 75 -0.70 15.35 8.47
N ARG A 76 -0.40 14.75 9.64
CA ARG A 76 -0.72 13.35 9.95
C ARG A 76 -2.21 13.01 9.87
N ALA A 77 -3.10 14.00 9.91
CA ALA A 77 -4.54 13.80 9.78
C ALA A 77 -4.96 13.70 8.30
N ARG A 78 -4.27 14.41 7.40
CA ARG A 78 -4.56 14.36 5.95
C ARG A 78 -3.76 13.33 5.17
N ARG A 79 -2.57 12.93 5.64
CA ARG A 79 -1.65 11.92 5.05
C ARG A 79 -1.66 11.94 3.52
N ARG A 80 -1.05 12.99 2.97
CA ARG A 80 -0.92 13.17 1.53
C ARG A 80 0.53 13.33 1.14
N LEU A 81 0.86 12.76 -0.01
CA LEU A 81 2.14 12.92 -0.67
C LEU A 81 1.89 13.63 -2.01
N TRP A 82 2.39 14.86 -2.16
CA TRP A 82 2.14 15.75 -3.31
C TRP A 82 0.67 15.82 -3.74
N GLY A 83 -0.24 15.92 -2.76
CA GLY A 83 -1.69 16.01 -3.00
C GLY A 83 -2.41 14.67 -3.21
N VAL A 84 -1.67 13.57 -3.41
CA VAL A 84 -2.18 12.20 -3.52
C VAL A 84 -2.37 11.61 -2.11
N PRO A 85 -3.54 11.03 -1.78
CA PRO A 85 -3.76 10.36 -0.50
C PRO A 85 -2.87 9.12 -0.34
N VAL A 86 -2.43 8.89 0.90
CA VAL A 86 -1.61 7.74 1.28
C VAL A 86 -2.40 6.84 2.24
N ALA A 87 -2.57 5.58 1.86
CA ALA A 87 -3.12 4.52 2.69
C ALA A 87 -1.99 3.68 3.30
N LEU A 88 -2.10 3.35 4.58
CA LEU A 88 -1.09 2.53 5.27
C LEU A 88 -1.67 1.16 5.57
N SER A 89 -0.90 0.11 5.30
CA SER A 89 -1.30 -1.27 5.59
C SER A 89 -0.10 -2.08 6.04
N THR A 90 -0.23 -2.79 7.17
CA THR A 90 0.79 -3.75 7.62
C THR A 90 0.84 -5.01 6.76
N GLN A 91 -0.16 -5.22 5.90
CA GLN A 91 -0.17 -6.30 4.91
C GLN A 91 0.69 -5.96 3.68
N GLN A 92 1.06 -4.69 3.50
CA GLN A 92 2.01 -4.31 2.46
C GLN A 92 3.43 -4.70 2.92
N PRO A 93 4.20 -5.46 2.11
CA PRO A 93 5.60 -5.74 2.41
C PRO A 93 6.41 -4.44 2.57
N GLN A 94 7.43 -4.47 3.43
CA GLN A 94 8.39 -3.37 3.55
C GLN A 94 9.21 -3.21 2.25
N ALA A 95 9.79 -2.03 2.06
CA ALA A 95 10.57 -1.67 0.87
C ALA A 95 9.76 -1.74 -0.44
N THR A 96 8.43 -1.84 -0.37
CA THR A 96 7.54 -1.92 -1.54
C THR A 96 6.32 -1.03 -1.35
N GLY A 97 6.07 -0.17 -2.33
CA GLY A 97 4.88 0.66 -2.43
C GLY A 97 3.98 0.22 -3.57
N LEU A 98 2.69 0.55 -3.45
CA LEU A 98 1.76 0.53 -4.57
C LEU A 98 1.24 1.93 -4.85
N LEU A 99 1.11 2.27 -6.13
CA LEU A 99 0.33 3.40 -6.61
C LEU A 99 -0.74 2.87 -7.54
N PHE A 100 -2.00 3.21 -7.28
CA PHE A 100 -3.10 2.77 -8.14
C PHE A 100 -4.21 3.80 -8.27
N ASP A 101 -4.97 3.73 -9.37
CA ASP A 101 -6.23 4.47 -9.52
C ASP A 101 -7.37 3.71 -8.85
N ARG A 102 -8.13 4.37 -7.97
CA ARG A 102 -9.31 3.78 -7.29
C ARG A 102 -10.37 3.23 -8.25
N ARG A 103 -10.44 3.72 -9.49
CA ARG A 103 -11.37 3.23 -10.52
C ARG A 103 -10.88 1.99 -11.24
N ALA A 104 -9.60 1.64 -11.08
CA ALA A 104 -9.01 0.45 -11.69
C ALA A 104 -9.38 -0.85 -10.96
N VAL A 105 -9.77 -0.74 -9.69
CA VAL A 105 -10.06 -1.87 -8.81
C VAL A 105 -11.41 -1.70 -8.14
N GLN A 106 -12.10 -2.80 -7.87
CA GLN A 106 -13.36 -2.79 -7.14
C GLN A 106 -13.49 -4.02 -6.24
N LEU A 107 -13.93 -3.77 -5.01
CA LEU A 107 -14.36 -4.80 -4.09
C LEU A 107 -15.87 -4.96 -4.23
N TYR A 108 -16.30 -6.17 -4.57
CA TYR A 108 -17.70 -6.58 -4.58
C TYR A 108 -18.03 -7.26 -3.26
N GLU A 109 -19.08 -6.78 -2.61
CA GLU A 109 -19.60 -7.37 -1.38
C GLU A 109 -20.90 -8.11 -1.71
N ARG A 110 -20.90 -9.44 -1.49
CA ARG A 110 -22.11 -10.26 -1.60
C ARG A 110 -22.83 -10.37 -0.26
N GLN A 111 -22.06 -10.48 0.81
CA GLN A 111 -22.53 -10.53 2.18
C GLN A 111 -21.51 -9.78 3.04
N GLY A 112 -21.99 -8.81 3.82
CA GLY A 112 -21.17 -8.10 4.78
C GLY A 112 -20.71 -8.97 5.93
N VAL A 113 -20.17 -8.34 6.97
CA VAL A 113 -19.72 -9.05 8.16
C VAL A 113 -20.94 -9.58 8.91
N ASP A 114 -21.03 -10.90 9.00
CA ASP A 114 -22.04 -11.63 9.77
C ASP A 114 -21.40 -12.28 10.99
N LEU A 115 -21.99 -12.00 12.16
CA LEU A 115 -21.50 -12.48 13.45
C LEU A 115 -22.49 -13.51 13.99
N SER A 116 -22.04 -14.75 14.10
CA SER A 116 -22.81 -15.84 14.71
C SER A 116 -22.12 -16.31 15.98
N TRP A 117 -22.89 -16.61 17.02
CA TRP A 117 -22.38 -17.23 18.23
C TRP A 117 -23.14 -18.52 18.53
N SER A 118 -22.45 -19.47 19.15
CA SER A 118 -23.04 -20.74 19.57
C SER A 118 -22.30 -21.30 20.78
N GLU A 119 -23.09 -21.90 21.67
CA GLU A 119 -22.64 -22.65 22.85
C GLU A 119 -22.71 -24.16 22.57
N SER A 120 -23.29 -24.56 21.44
CA SER A 120 -23.58 -25.95 21.10
C SER A 120 -22.51 -26.60 20.22
N VAL A 121 -21.38 -25.92 19.99
CA VAL A 121 -20.28 -26.48 19.20
C VAL A 121 -19.63 -27.61 20.00
N TYR A 122 -19.52 -28.79 19.38
CA TYR A 122 -18.87 -29.96 19.98
C TYR A 122 -17.36 -29.94 19.71
N ASP A 123 -16.57 -30.04 20.77
CA ASP A 123 -15.11 -30.17 20.69
C ASP A 123 -14.73 -31.65 20.89
N ALA A 124 -14.17 -32.26 19.84
CA ALA A 124 -13.81 -33.67 19.84
C ALA A 124 -12.65 -34.00 20.80
N ASP A 125 -11.74 -33.06 21.04
CA ASP A 125 -10.60 -33.26 21.95
C ASP A 125 -11.06 -33.19 23.41
N ALA A 126 -11.95 -32.25 23.72
CA ALA A 126 -12.53 -32.11 25.06
C ALA A 126 -13.69 -33.08 25.33
N ARG A 127 -14.20 -33.76 24.29
CA ARG A 127 -15.37 -34.66 24.33
C ARG A 127 -16.61 -34.02 24.96
N ALA A 128 -16.74 -32.71 24.84
CA ALA A 128 -17.81 -31.93 25.47
C ALA A 128 -18.19 -30.75 24.57
N THR A 129 -19.40 -30.25 24.74
CA THR A 129 -19.89 -29.02 24.11
C THR A 129 -19.28 -27.79 24.78
N ASP A 130 -19.23 -26.68 24.05
CA ASP A 130 -18.80 -25.39 24.60
C ASP A 130 -19.67 -25.00 25.83
N PHE A 131 -20.97 -25.32 25.84
CA PHE A 131 -21.88 -25.11 26.98
C PHE A 131 -21.45 -25.87 28.25
N GLU A 132 -21.15 -27.17 28.16
CA GLU A 132 -20.70 -27.99 29.30
C GLU A 132 -19.39 -27.47 29.91
N ARG A 133 -18.64 -26.69 29.13
CA ARG A 133 -17.36 -26.10 29.52
C ARG A 133 -17.47 -24.62 29.90
N ASN A 134 -18.69 -24.06 29.94
CA ASN A 134 -18.94 -22.63 30.16
C ASN A 134 -18.22 -21.72 29.14
N LEU A 135 -18.20 -22.12 27.87
CA LEU A 135 -17.61 -21.38 26.76
C LEU A 135 -18.70 -20.90 25.80
N ILE A 136 -18.43 -19.76 25.16
CA ILE A 136 -19.21 -19.23 24.04
C ILE A 136 -18.23 -19.06 22.87
N ARG A 137 -18.56 -19.61 21.72
CA ARG A 137 -17.79 -19.42 20.50
C ARG A 137 -18.51 -18.48 19.57
N TRP A 138 -17.80 -17.48 19.07
CA TRP A 138 -18.29 -16.59 18.02
C TRP A 138 -17.49 -16.79 16.74
N ARG A 139 -18.15 -16.59 15.61
CA ARG A 139 -17.58 -16.65 14.28
C ARG A 139 -18.00 -15.41 13.51
N SER A 140 -17.03 -14.74 12.92
CA SER A 140 -17.25 -13.63 12.00
C SER A 140 -16.93 -14.11 10.58
N GLU A 141 -17.90 -14.02 9.68
CA GLU A 141 -17.74 -14.36 8.26
C GLU A 141 -18.20 -13.19 7.38
N GLY A 142 -17.67 -13.13 6.17
CA GLY A 142 -18.24 -12.30 5.12
C GLY A 142 -17.83 -12.82 3.75
N ARG A 143 -18.45 -12.31 2.70
CA ARG A 143 -18.26 -12.80 1.32
C ARG A 143 -17.99 -11.63 0.39
N TRP A 144 -16.73 -11.54 -0.01
CA TRP A 144 -16.25 -10.51 -0.92
C TRP A 144 -15.57 -11.12 -2.14
N ALA A 145 -15.60 -10.39 -3.26
CA ALA A 145 -14.83 -10.69 -4.47
C ALA A 145 -14.09 -9.43 -4.90
N PHE A 146 -12.86 -9.58 -5.38
CA PHE A 146 -12.03 -8.45 -5.82
C PHE A 146 -11.84 -8.50 -7.33
N ALA A 147 -12.11 -7.39 -8.01
CA ALA A 147 -11.98 -7.26 -9.46
C ALA A 147 -10.97 -6.17 -9.82
N ILE A 148 -10.16 -6.45 -10.84
CA ILE A 148 -9.21 -5.50 -11.43
C ILE A 148 -9.65 -5.25 -12.87
N TYR A 149 -10.09 -4.03 -13.14
CA TYR A 149 -10.54 -3.60 -14.47
C TYR A 149 -9.39 -3.17 -15.37
N ARG A 150 -8.35 -2.57 -14.79
CA ARG A 150 -7.22 -2.00 -15.53
C ARG A 150 -5.92 -2.32 -14.80
N PRO A 151 -5.27 -3.46 -15.09
CA PRO A 151 -4.00 -3.83 -14.45
C PRO A 151 -2.89 -2.82 -14.69
N ALA A 152 -2.86 -2.20 -15.89
CA ALA A 152 -1.91 -1.13 -16.21
C ALA A 152 -2.07 0.11 -15.31
N ALA A 153 -3.19 0.22 -14.58
CA ALA A 153 -3.46 1.28 -13.63
C ALA A 153 -2.95 1.04 -12.20
N ILE A 154 -2.06 0.05 -12.06
CA ILE A 154 -1.42 -0.34 -10.81
C ILE A 154 0.09 -0.35 -11.06
N VAL A 155 0.83 0.42 -10.29
CA VAL A 155 2.27 0.57 -10.38
C VAL A 155 2.87 0.13 -9.05
N GLU A 156 3.78 -0.84 -9.12
CA GLU A 156 4.62 -1.22 -8.00
C GLU A 156 5.82 -0.29 -7.92
N ILE A 157 6.17 0.10 -6.71
CA ILE A 157 7.25 1.04 -6.40
C ILE A 157 8.25 0.28 -5.55
N ALA A 158 9.44 0.03 -6.08
CA ALA A 158 10.55 -0.44 -5.26
C ALA A 158 11.09 0.74 -4.44
N LEU A 159 11.03 0.62 -3.12
CA LEU A 159 11.70 1.53 -2.18
C LEU A 159 13.01 0.87 -1.75
N GLU A 160 14.06 1.65 -1.55
CA GLU A 160 15.26 1.12 -0.90
C GLU A 160 14.99 0.98 0.60
N GLU A 161 15.52 -0.08 1.23
CA GLU A 161 15.42 -0.25 2.69
C GLU A 161 15.96 1.01 3.37
N GLY A 162 15.12 1.69 4.15
CA GLY A 162 15.54 2.89 4.89
C GLY A 162 15.42 4.21 4.13
N SER A 163 14.57 4.31 3.10
CA SER A 163 14.24 5.58 2.44
C SER A 163 12.83 6.11 2.71
#